data_AF-A0A925XFQ2-F1
#
_entry.id   AF-A0A925XFQ2-F1
#
_cell.length_a   1.000
_cell.length_b   1.000
_cell.length_c   1.000
_cell.angle_alpha   90.00
_cell.angle_beta   90.00
_cell.angle_gamma   90.00
#
_symmetry.space_group_name_H-M   'P 1'
#
loop_
_entity.id
_entity.type
_entity.pdbx_description
1 polymer ?
#
loop_
_entity_poly.entity_id
_entity_poly.type
_entity_poly.pdbx_seq_one_letter_code
_entity_poly.pdbx_strand_id
1 'polypeptide(L)' 'MSAKEAALEAIQKMPEGISWDELMDELEILADLRRADAEIDAGDFTTHEEVKQEIATWFSK' A
#
# COMPACT_ATOMS: atom_id res chain seq x y z
N MET A 1 14.88 -9.12 -0.59
CA MET A 1 15.13 -8.05 -1.57
C MET A 1 15.15 -6.72 -0.84
N SER A 2 16.15 -5.88 -1.10
CA SER A 2 16.28 -4.54 -0.52
C SER A 2 15.25 -3.57 -1.11
N ALA A 3 15.00 -2.45 -0.42
CA ALA A 3 14.11 -1.39 -0.91
C ALA A 3 14.57 -0.85 -2.28
N LYS A 4 15.89 -0.71 -2.47
CA LYS A 4 16.50 -0.22 -3.73
C LYS A 4 16.23 -1.18 -4.90
N GLU A 5 16.42 -2.48 -4.70
CA GLU A 5 16.20 -3.48 -5.74
C GLU A 5 14.74 -3.51 -6.18
N ALA A 6 13.81 -3.43 -5.23
CA ALA A 6 12.39 -3.41 -5.53
C ALA A 6 11.94 -2.16 -6.28
N ALA A 7 12.44 -0.99 -5.88
CA ALA A 7 12.16 0.26 -6.59
C ALA A 7 12.69 0.22 -8.03
N LEU A 8 13.90 -0.32 -8.24
CA LEU A 8 14.47 -0.49 -9.57
C LEU A 8 13.64 -1.46 -10.42
N GLU A 9 13.19 -2.57 -9.85
CA GLU A 9 12.33 -3.52 -10.55
C GLU A 9 10.99 -2.90 -10.96
N ALA A 10 10.38 -2.10 -10.07
CA ALA A 10 9.15 -1.36 -10.38
C ALA A 10 9.39 -0.36 -11.53
N ILE A 11 10.44 0.45 -11.45
CA ILE A 11 10.81 1.42 -12.48
C ILE A 11 11.06 0.75 -13.83
N GLN A 12 11.69 -0.44 -13.85
CA GLN A 12 11.94 -1.19 -15.09
C GLN A 12 10.66 -1.69 -15.78
N LYS A 13 9.56 -1.85 -15.04
CA LYS A 13 8.27 -2.30 -15.57
C LYS A 13 7.37 -1.14 -16.02
N MET A 14 7.74 0.10 -15.70
CA MET A 14 6.97 1.29 -16.08
C MET A 14 7.04 1.58 -17.58
N PRO A 15 6.00 2.18 -18.17
CA PRO A 15 6.07 2.68 -19.54
C PRO A 15 7.10 3.81 -19.70
N GLU A 16 7.76 3.91 -20.86
CA GLU A 16 8.75 4.99 -21.11
C GLU A 16 8.16 6.40 -21.04
N GLY A 17 6.85 6.54 -21.27
CA GLY A 17 6.12 7.82 -21.26
C GLY A 17 5.49 8.19 -19.91
N ILE A 18 5.82 7.48 -18.83
CA ILE A 18 5.28 7.76 -17.50
C ILE A 18 5.66 9.19 -17.06
N SER A 19 4.70 9.92 -16.52
CA SER A 19 4.95 11.25 -15.94
C SER A 19 5.66 11.13 -14.59
N TRP A 20 6.20 12.26 -14.11
CA TRP A 20 6.86 12.27 -12.81
C TRP A 20 5.90 12.00 -11.66
N ASP A 21 4.67 12.51 -11.75
CA ASP A 21 3.63 12.31 -10.74
C ASP A 21 3.23 10.82 -10.67
N GLU A 22 2.97 10.18 -11.81
CA GLU A 22 2.65 8.75 -11.88
C GLU A 22 3.78 7.86 -11.36
N LEU A 23 5.04 8.22 -11.63
CA LEU A 23 6.20 7.50 -11.09
C LEU A 23 6.24 7.58 -9.56
N MET A 24 5.96 8.75 -9.00
CA MET A 24 5.94 8.95 -7.55
C MET A 24 4.79 8.19 -6.90
N ASP A 25 3.59 8.24 -7.49
CA ASP A 25 2.41 7.50 -7.03
C ASP A 25 2.68 6.00 -6.97
N GLU A 26 3.28 5.42 -8.01
CA GLU A 26 3.61 3.97 -8.05
C GLU A 26 4.63 3.59 -6.95
N LEU A 27 5.63 4.44 -6.73
CA LEU A 27 6.62 4.20 -5.67
C LEU A 27 6.02 4.34 -4.27
N GLU A 28 5.06 5.25 -4.07
CA GLU A 28 4.32 5.40 -2.82
C GLU A 28 3.46 4.17 -2.55
N ILE A 29 2.73 3.67 -3.55
CA ILE A 29 1.96 2.42 -3.45
C ILE A 29 2.88 1.25 -3.07
N LEU A 30 4.05 1.14 -3.71
CA LEU A 30 5.02 0.10 -3.38
C LEU A 30 5.54 0.20 -1.93
N ALA A 31 5.75 1.41 -1.43
CA ALA A 31 6.16 1.64 -0.04
C ALA A 31 5.04 1.27 0.94
N ASP A 32 3.80 1.64 0.63
CA ASP A 32 2.62 1.35 1.43
C ASP A 32 2.35 -0.16 1.52
N LEU A 33 2.47 -0.91 0.42
CA LEU A 33 2.33 -2.37 0.45
C LEU A 33 3.38 -3.02 1.35
N ARG A 34 4.63 -2.56 1.31
CA ARG A 34 5.70 -3.07 2.18
C ARG A 34 5.44 -2.79 3.65
N ARG A 35 4.89 -1.61 3.94
CA ARG A 35 4.47 -1.27 5.31
C ARG A 35 3.31 -2.18 5.74
N ALA A 36 2.30 -2.34 4.89
CA ALA A 36 1.14 -3.20 5.17
C ALA A 36 1.55 -4.66 5.43
N ASP A 37 2.49 -5.22 4.65
CA ASP A 37 3.02 -6.57 4.91
C ASP A 37 3.63 -6.68 6.32
N ALA A 38 4.42 -5.67 6.73
CA ALA A 38 5.03 -5.64 8.06
C ALA A 38 4.00 -5.45 9.19
N GLU A 39 2.97 -4.63 8.97
CA GLU A 39 1.84 -4.43 9.90
C GLU A 39 1.07 -5.75 10.07
N ILE A 40 0.75 -6.44 8.97
CA ILE A 40 0.08 -7.75 8.99
C ILE A 40 0.92 -8.79 9.75
N ASP A 41 2.23 -8.87 9.49
CA ASP A 41 3.15 -9.79 10.19
C ASP A 41 3.24 -9.49 11.69
N ALA A 42 3.08 -8.22 12.08
CA ALA A 42 3.04 -7.79 13.48
C ALA A 42 1.68 -8.02 14.15
N GLY A 43 0.66 -8.48 13.40
CA GLY A 43 -0.71 -8.62 13.89
C GLY A 43 -1.48 -7.29 13.95
N ASP A 44 -0.96 -6.24 13.33
CA ASP A 44 -1.58 -4.92 13.21
C ASP A 44 -2.43 -4.88 11.93
N PHE A 45 -3.60 -5.53 11.98
CA PHE A 45 -4.58 -5.52 10.91
C PHE A 45 -5.99 -5.52 11.47
N THR A 46 -6.95 -5.11 10.65
CA THR A 46 -8.37 -5.21 10.97
C THR A 46 -9.04 -6.15 9.97
N THR A 47 -9.82 -7.09 10.48
CA THR A 47 -10.58 -8.02 9.64
C THR A 47 -11.79 -7.34 9.00
N HIS A 48 -12.29 -7.92 7.92
CA HIS A 48 -13.50 -7.43 7.25
C HIS A 48 -14.72 -7.30 8.17
N GLU A 49 -14.89 -8.23 9.11
CA GLU A 49 -16.02 -8.18 10.06
C GLU A 49 -15.85 -7.06 11.09
N GLU A 50 -14.63 -6.79 11.56
CA GLU A 50 -14.35 -5.66 12.45
C GLU A 50 -14.58 -4.32 11.74
N VAL A 51 -14.15 -4.19 10.48
CA VAL A 51 -14.43 -2.99 9.66
C VAL A 51 -15.93 -2.75 9.50
N LYS A 52 -16.73 -3.79 9.23
CA LYS A 52 -18.20 -3.66 9.14
C LYS A 52 -18.81 -3.15 10.45
N GLN A 53 -18.34 -3.67 11.59
CA GLN A 53 -18.82 -3.25 12.90
C GLN A 53 -18.49 -1.78 13.16
N GLU A 54 -17.26 -1.35 12.84
CA GLU A 54 -16.83 0.04 12.98
C GLU A 54 -17.69 0.98 12.12
N ILE A 55 -17.88 0.66 10.83
CA ILE A 55 -18.70 1.46 9.92
C ILE A 55 -20.14 1.59 10.43
N ALA A 56 -20.71 0.54 11.01
CA ALA A 56 -22.05 0.59 11.58
C ALA A 56 -22.17 1.59 12.74
N THR A 57 -21.07 1.88 13.45
CA THR A 57 -21.04 2.89 14.53
C THR A 57 -21.06 4.34 14.02
N TRP A 58 -20.67 4.59 12.77
CA TRP A 58 -20.60 5.95 12.23
C TRP A 58 -21.99 6.57 11.99
N PHE A 59 -22.99 5.72 11.76
CA PHE A 59 -24.36 6.12 11.45
C PHE A 59 -25.32 5.99 12.64
N SER A 60 -24.82 5.62 13.83
CA SER A 60 -25.63 5.40 15.03
C SER A 60 -25.61 6.55 16.04
N LYS A 61 -25.19 7.75 15.61
CA LYS A 61 -25.32 9.01 16.36
C LYS A 61 -26.40 9.92 15.79
#